data_AF-A0A2N2DHJ9-F1
#
_entry.id   AF-A0A2N2DHJ9-F1
#
_cell.length_a   1.000
_cell.length_b   1.000
_cell.length_c   1.000
_cell.angle_alpha   90.00
_cell.angle_beta   90.00
_cell.angle_gamma   90.00
#
_symmetry.space_group_name_H-M   'P 1'
#
loop_
_entity.id
_entity.type
_entity.pdbx_description
1 polymer ?
#
loop_
_entity_poly.entity_id
_entity_poly.type
_entity_poly.pdbx_seq_one_letter_code
_entity_poly.pdbx_strand_id
1 'polypeptide(L)' 'QGIKVLYVDPKHTSQKCPKCGEFNKAKDRKYKCGCGYKAHRDRVGAMNIVSATVADGVA' A
#
# COMPACT_ATOMS: atom_id res chain seq x y z
N GLN A 1 -0.60 13.52 -25.66
CA GLN A 1 0.62 12.99 -25.00
C GLN A 1 0.20 12.17 -23.79
N GLY A 2 0.86 11.06 -23.50
CA GLY A 2 0.41 10.06 -22.51
C GLY A 2 1.11 10.15 -21.15
N ILE A 3 0.50 9.56 -20.13
CA ILE A 3 1.08 9.40 -18.79
C ILE A 3 1.92 8.10 -18.78
N LYS A 4 3.17 8.17 -18.32
CA LYS A 4 4.02 6.97 -18.15
C LYS A 4 3.45 6.08 -17.05
N VAL A 5 3.09 4.84 -17.40
CA VAL A 5 2.61 3.83 -16.45
C VAL A 5 3.78 2.97 -16.00
N LEU A 6 3.91 2.76 -14.69
CA LEU A 6 4.90 1.89 -14.06
C LEU A 6 4.17 0.80 -13.27
N TYR A 7 4.64 -0.43 -13.37
CA TYR A 7 4.10 -1.56 -12.62
C TYR A 7 4.89 -1.77 -11.32
N VAL A 8 4.19 -2.16 -10.26
CA VAL A 8 4.78 -2.47 -8.94
C VAL A 8 4.22 -3.79 -8.44
N ASP A 9 4.93 -4.46 -7.53
CA ASP A 9 4.37 -5.63 -6.83
C ASP A 9 3.21 -5.18 -5.92
N PRO A 10 1.97 -5.67 -6.15
CA PRO A 10 0.82 -5.27 -5.35
C PRO A 10 0.80 -5.90 -3.94
N LYS A 11 1.68 -6.87 -3.65
CA LYS A 11 1.62 -7.67 -2.43
C LYS A 11 1.78 -6.81 -1.18
N HIS A 12 0.95 -7.08 -0.17
CA HIS A 12 0.94 -6.42 1.14
C HIS A 12 0.74 -4.90 1.16
N THR A 13 0.45 -4.25 0.02
CA THR A 13 0.22 -2.80 -0.09
C THR A 13 -0.94 -2.32 0.78
N SER A 14 -1.99 -3.12 1.00
CA SER A 14 -3.11 -2.75 1.88
C SER A 14 -2.90 -3.12 3.36
N GLN A 15 -1.77 -3.75 3.70
CA GLN A 15 -1.51 -4.31 5.03
C GLN A 15 -0.39 -3.55 5.76
N LYS A 16 0.64 -3.10 5.05
CA LYS A 16 1.78 -2.39 5.64
C LYS A 16 1.35 -1.02 6.17
N CYS A 17 1.61 -0.76 7.44
CA CYS A 17 1.30 0.54 8.03
C CYS A 17 2.25 1.61 7.46
N PRO A 18 1.73 2.70 6.86
CA PRO A 18 2.60 3.78 6.36
C PRO A 18 3.36 4.51 7.47
N LYS A 19 2.91 4.40 8.73
CA LYS A 19 3.50 5.08 9.88
C LYS A 19 4.58 4.27 10.59
N CYS A 20 4.32 2.99 10.87
CA CYS A 20 5.22 2.15 11.67
C CYS A 20 5.76 0.92 10.92
N GLY A 21 5.38 0.70 9.67
CA GLY A 21 5.86 -0.43 8.86
C GLY A 21 5.23 -1.79 9.20
N GLU A 22 4.55 -1.93 10.34
CA GLU A 22 3.92 -3.19 10.74
C GLU A 22 2.82 -3.66 9.78
N PHE A 23 2.74 -4.97 9.58
CA PHE A 23 1.68 -5.58 8.79
C PHE A 23 0.42 -5.76 9.62
N ASN A 24 -0.69 -5.22 9.14
CA ASN A 24 -1.98 -5.31 9.81
C ASN A 24 -3.01 -5.87 8.83
N LYS A 25 -3.76 -6.88 9.27
CA LYS A 25 -4.84 -7.47 8.48
C LYS A 25 -6.15 -6.73 8.75
N ALA A 26 -6.46 -5.75 7.92
CA ALA A 26 -7.75 -5.07 7.98
C ALA A 26 -8.88 -6.01 7.51
N LYS A 27 -9.87 -6.26 8.38
CA LYS A 27 -11.05 -7.10 8.07
C LYS A 27 -12.09 -6.36 7.23
N ASP A 28 -12.12 -5.03 7.32
CA ASP A 28 -13.09 -4.16 6.66
C ASP A 28 -12.38 -3.06 5.84
N ARG A 29 -13.14 -2.03 5.47
CA ARG A 29 -12.61 -0.84 4.78
C ARG A 29 -11.83 0.10 5.70
N LYS A 30 -11.85 -0.09 7.02
CA LYS A 30 -11.17 0.77 7.99
C LYS A 30 -9.84 0.12 8.37
N TYR A 31 -8.75 0.75 7.97
CA TYR A 31 -7.43 0.38 8.43
C TYR A 31 -7.20 0.95 9.83
N LYS A 32 -6.83 0.09 10.78
CA LYS A 32 -6.42 0.46 12.13
C LYS A 32 -5.15 -0.30 12.48
N CYS A 33 -4.10 0.42 12.83
CA CYS A 33 -2.83 -0.16 13.30
C CYS A 33 -2.69 0.00 14.82
N GLY A 34 -2.00 -0.93 15.47
CA GLY A 34 -1.63 -0.85 16.88
C GLY A 34 -0.83 0.42 17.24
N CYS A 35 -0.11 1.02 16.28
CA CYS A 35 0.61 2.30 16.49
C CYS A 35 -0.31 3.54 16.54
N GLY A 36 -1.63 3.36 16.43
CA GLY A 36 -2.63 4.41 16.44
C GLY A 36 -2.98 5.01 15.07
N TYR A 37 -2.31 4.60 13.99
CA TYR A 37 -2.67 5.05 12.64
C TYR A 37 -4.03 4.50 12.20
N LYS A 38 -4.91 5.38 11.70
CA LYS A 38 -6.26 5.05 11.24
C LYS A 38 -6.54 5.73 9.90
N ALA A 39 -7.01 4.96 8.92
CA ALA A 39 -7.35 5.46 7.59
C ALA A 39 -8.32 4.52 6.87
N HIS A 40 -8.72 4.86 5.65
CA HIS A 40 -9.37 3.91 4.75
C HIS A 40 -8.32 2.94 4.20
N ARG A 41 -8.65 1.64 4.10
CA ARG A 41 -7.74 0.60 3.60
C ARG A 41 -7.24 0.88 2.20
N ASP A 42 -8.11 1.38 1.31
CA ASP A 42 -7.71 1.67 -0.07
C ASP A 42 -6.77 2.88 -0.16
N ARG A 43 -6.88 3.83 0.78
CA ARG A 43 -5.92 4.95 0.91
C ARG A 43 -4.54 4.43 1.32
N VAL A 44 -4.49 3.46 2.24
CA VAL A 44 -3.23 2.79 2.64
C VAL A 44 -2.63 2.04 1.45
N GLY A 45 -3.46 1.30 0.70
CA GLY A 45 -3.05 0.64 -0.54
C GLY A 45 -2.40 1.60 -1.54
N ALA A 46 -3.08 2.70 -1.85
CA ALA A 46 -2.58 3.72 -2.78
C ALA A 46 -1.26 4.36 -2.29
N MET A 47 -1.16 4.70 -1.00
CA MET A 47 0.07 5.24 -0.41
C MET A 47 1.24 4.27 -0.55
N ASN A 48 1.00 2.97 -0.30
CA ASN A 48 2.05 1.98 -0.39
C ASN A 48 2.42 1.64 -1.84
N ILE A 49 1.49 1.74 -2.80
CA ILE A 49 1.79 1.62 -4.24
C ILE A 49 2.71 2.76 -4.70
N VAL A 50 2.44 4.00 -4.28
CA VAL A 50 3.29 5.16 -4.61
C VAL A 50 4.70 5.00 -4.04
N SER A 51 4.83 4.38 -2.86
CA SER A 51 6.10 4.12 -2.21
C SER A 51 6.77 2.80 -2.63
N ALA A 52 6.12 1.98 -3.48
CA ALA A 52 6.66 0.69 -3.88
C ALA A 52 7.76 0.87 -4.93
N THR A 53 8.77 0.00 -4.85
CA THR A 53 9.76 -0.13 -5.92
C THR A 53 9.08 -0.61 -7.19
N VAL A 54 9.41 0.01 -8.32
CA VAL A 54 9.00 -0.44 -9.65
C VAL A 54 9.44 -1.89 -9.83
N ALA A 55 8.53 -2.75 -10.24
CA ALA A 55 8.90 -4.08 -10.67
C ALA A 55 9.60 -3.92 -12.02
N ASP A 56 10.93 -4.06 -12.03
CA ASP A 56 11.69 -4.19 -13.28
C ASP A 56 11.18 -5.45 -13.97
N GLY A 57 10.37 -5.25 -15.01
CA GLY A 57 9.62 -6.30 -15.68
C GLY A 57 10.52 -7.44 -16.12
N VAL A 58 10.41 -8.57 -15.42
CA VAL A 58 10.66 -9.89 -15.98
C VAL A 58 9.35 -10.66 -15.90
N ALA A 59 8.48 -10.37 -16.88
CA ALA A 59 7.36 -11.19 -17.31
C ALA A 59 7.10 -10.88 -18.78
#